data_AF-A0A452GHA5-F1
#
_entry.id   AF-A0A452GHA5-F1
#
_cell.length_a   1.000
_cell.length_b   1.000
_cell.length_c   1.000
_cell.angle_alpha   90.00
_cell.angle_beta   90.00
_cell.angle_gamma   90.00
#
_symmetry.space_group_name_H-M   'P 1'
#
loop_
_entity.id
_entity.type
_entity.pdbx_description
1 polymer ?
#
loop_
_entity_poly.entity_id
_entity_poly.type
_entity_poly.pdbx_seq_one_letter_code
_entity_poly.pdbx_strand_id
1 'polypeptide(L)'
;MALKGPCPALLLLLLVLLPACLALGQRETRHEKFHRQHVDFPKTSAPDARRYCNLLMPRRNLTTDACKPTNTFIHAGPAEVDDVCHSGGTLRTENYYDSKVPFELTICRLAGGAQRPPCNYRGRTSTQQIRVACMGGLPVLDGTNPGVLG
;
A
#
# COMPACT_ATOMS: atom_id res chain seq x y z
N MET A 1 -32.83 7.04 45.70
CA MET A 1 -31.85 6.01 45.27
C MET A 1 -30.48 6.67 45.21
N ALA A 2 -29.54 6.29 46.07
CA ALA A 2 -28.21 6.90 46.09
C ALA A 2 -27.38 6.34 44.93
N LEU A 3 -26.98 7.20 43.99
CA LEU A 3 -25.98 6.84 42.99
C LEU A 3 -24.66 6.61 43.74
N LYS A 4 -24.24 5.34 43.83
CA LYS A 4 -22.87 5.00 44.26
C LYS A 4 -21.91 5.73 43.33
N GLY A 5 -21.16 6.68 43.88
CA GLY A 5 -20.13 7.40 43.15
C GLY A 5 -19.12 6.42 42.53
N PRO A 6 -18.55 6.75 41.37
CA PRO A 6 -17.64 5.86 40.67
C PRO A 6 -16.46 5.50 41.59
N CYS A 7 -16.21 4.19 41.73
CA CYS A 7 -15.18 3.68 42.62
C CYS A 7 -13.81 4.28 42.23
N PRO A 8 -13.06 4.90 43.16
CA PRO A 8 -11.77 5.52 42.84
C PRO A 8 -10.75 4.55 42.24
N ALA A 9 -10.85 3.26 42.59
CA ALA A 9 -10.05 2.19 41.97
C ALA A 9 -10.43 1.94 40.50
N LEU A 10 -11.72 2.07 40.14
CA LEU A 10 -12.19 1.97 38.75
C LEU A 10 -11.71 3.17 37.92
N LEU A 11 -11.69 4.35 38.54
CA LEU A 11 -11.19 5.60 37.93
C LEU A 11 -9.68 5.53 37.66
N LEU A 12 -8.91 5.02 38.62
CA LEU A 12 -7.47 4.75 38.47
C LEU A 12 -7.20 3.68 37.40
N LEU A 13 -8.00 2.60 37.36
CA LEU A 13 -7.90 1.57 36.34
C LEU A 13 -8.15 2.13 34.93
N LEU A 14 -9.18 2.96 34.75
CA LEU A 14 -9.47 3.66 33.49
C LEU A 14 -8.33 4.61 33.09
N LEU A 15 -7.78 5.40 34.02
CA LEU A 15 -6.67 6.31 33.78
C LEU A 15 -5.38 5.59 33.35
N VAL A 16 -5.17 4.33 33.76
CA VAL A 16 -4.02 3.51 33.36
C VAL A 16 -4.29 2.72 32.07
N LEU A 17 -5.52 2.24 31.85
CA LEU A 17 -5.89 1.44 30.67
C LEU A 17 -6.05 2.30 29.41
N LEU A 18 -6.61 3.51 29.49
CA LEU A 18 -6.80 4.38 28.31
C LEU A 18 -5.49 4.71 27.58
N PRO A 19 -4.39 5.10 28.25
CA PRO A 19 -3.10 5.33 27.61
C PRO A 19 -2.49 4.05 27.02
N ALA A 20 -2.64 2.90 27.68
CA ALA A 20 -2.14 1.62 27.19
C ALA A 20 -2.87 1.17 25.91
N CYS A 21 -4.17 1.43 25.81
CA CYS A 21 -4.95 1.22 24.58
C CYS A 21 -4.51 2.16 23.44
N LEU A 22 -4.19 3.42 23.75
CA LEU A 22 -3.72 4.40 22.75
C LEU A 22 -2.29 4.13 22.26
N ALA A 23 -1.45 3.48 23.06
CA ALA A 23 -0.08 3.10 22.69
C ALA A 23 -0.04 1.90 21.71
N LEU A 24 -1.14 1.17 21.54
CA LEU A 24 -1.28 0.11 20.54
C LEU A 24 -1.64 0.68 19.16
N GLY A 25 -0.96 1.74 18.74
CA GLY A 25 -1.02 2.21 17.36
C GLY A 25 -0.71 1.04 16.43
N GLN A 26 -1.71 0.54 15.72
CA GLN A 26 -1.58 -0.64 14.88
C GLN A 26 -0.49 -0.39 13.85
N ARG A 27 0.58 -1.19 13.90
CA ARG A 27 1.68 -1.10 12.94
C ARG A 27 1.19 -1.69 11.61
N GLU A 28 1.27 -0.89 10.55
CA GLU A 28 0.96 -1.34 9.19
C GLU A 28 1.74 -2.62 8.85
N THR A 29 1.01 -3.67 8.47
CA THR A 29 1.56 -4.94 8.01
C THR A 29 2.17 -4.79 6.61
N ARG A 30 3.00 -5.75 6.19
CA ARG A 30 3.62 -5.70 4.85
C ARG A 30 2.59 -5.82 3.71
N HIS A 31 1.47 -6.50 3.95
CA HIS A 31 0.37 -6.66 3.01
C HIS A 31 -0.46 -5.37 2.90
N GLU A 32 -0.84 -4.77 4.04
CA GLU A 32 -1.50 -3.46 4.04
C GLU A 32 -0.63 -2.40 3.35
N LYS A 33 0.67 -2.42 3.63
CA LYS A 33 1.64 -1.56 2.96
C LYS A 33 1.70 -1.81 1.45
N PHE A 34 1.65 -3.06 1.00
CA PHE A 34 1.59 -3.40 -0.42
C PHE A 34 0.33 -2.79 -1.06
N HIS A 35 -0.85 -3.03 -0.49
CA HIS A 35 -2.12 -2.49 -1.00
C HIS A 35 -2.13 -0.96 -1.05
N ARG A 36 -1.71 -0.30 0.04
CA ARG A 36 -1.60 1.16 0.07
C ARG A 36 -0.70 1.69 -1.04
N GLN A 37 0.42 1.02 -1.33
CA GLN A 37 1.38 1.52 -2.30
C GLN A 37 1.04 1.12 -3.74
N HIS A 38 0.39 -0.02 -3.95
CA HIS A 38 0.33 -0.66 -5.27
C HIS A 38 -1.08 -0.93 -5.80
N VAL A 39 -2.14 -0.83 -5.00
CA VAL A 39 -3.50 -1.15 -5.47
C VAL A 39 -4.38 0.10 -5.50
N ASP A 40 -5.00 0.41 -6.63
CA ASP A 40 -5.93 1.53 -6.81
C ASP A 40 -7.17 1.05 -7.58
N PHE A 41 -8.18 0.63 -6.82
CA PHE A 41 -9.43 0.10 -7.35
C PHE A 41 -10.65 0.57 -6.54
N PRO A 42 -11.72 1.08 -7.20
CA PRO A 42 -11.74 1.47 -8.61
C PRO A 42 -10.65 2.51 -8.93
N LYS A 43 -10.18 2.52 -10.18
CA LYS A 43 -9.13 3.46 -10.60
C LYS A 43 -9.57 4.90 -10.34
N THR A 44 -8.74 5.64 -9.62
CA THR A 44 -8.95 7.06 -9.35
C THR A 44 -8.94 7.84 -10.67
N SER A 45 -10.00 8.60 -10.93
CA SER A 45 -10.11 9.44 -12.11
C SER A 45 -9.11 10.61 -12.07
N ALA A 46 -8.38 10.80 -13.15
CA ALA A 46 -7.49 11.92 -13.36
C ALA A 46 -7.38 12.24 -14.87
N PRO A 47 -7.09 13.49 -15.26
CA PRO A 47 -7.09 13.86 -16.68
C PRO A 47 -6.03 13.14 -17.53
N ASP A 48 -4.91 12.75 -16.92
CA ASP A 48 -3.81 12.04 -17.57
C ASP A 48 -2.96 11.29 -16.52
N ALA A 49 -2.07 10.40 -16.99
CA ALA A 49 -1.24 9.58 -16.11
C ALA A 49 -0.25 10.40 -15.25
N ARG A 50 0.23 11.56 -15.73
CA ARG A 50 1.10 12.45 -14.96
C ARG A 50 0.35 13.05 -13.77
N ARG A 51 -0.85 13.61 -14.01
CA ARG A 51 -1.71 14.16 -12.97
C ARG A 51 -2.18 13.08 -12.01
N TYR A 52 -2.49 11.88 -12.51
CA TYR A 52 -2.74 10.70 -11.67
C TYR A 52 -1.58 10.43 -10.71
N CYS A 53 -0.34 10.34 -11.21
CA CYS A 53 0.82 10.07 -10.36
C CYS A 53 1.09 11.18 -9.35
N ASN A 54 1.03 12.45 -9.77
CA ASN A 54 1.20 13.59 -8.87
C ASN A 54 0.11 13.68 -7.80
N LEU A 55 -1.06 13.10 -8.05
CA LEU A 55 -2.16 13.00 -7.10
C LEU A 55 -1.98 11.83 -6.13
N LEU A 56 -1.70 10.63 -6.65
CA LEU A 56 -1.73 9.40 -5.87
C LEU A 56 -0.45 9.18 -5.07
N MET A 57 0.73 9.52 -5.59
CA MET A 57 1.99 9.33 -4.87
C MET A 57 1.97 9.97 -3.46
N PRO A 58 1.59 11.24 -3.27
CA PRO A 58 1.47 11.83 -1.93
C PRO A 58 0.31 11.24 -1.13
N ARG A 59 -0.87 11.00 -1.75
CA ARG A 59 -2.03 10.40 -1.07
C ARG A 59 -1.75 9.01 -0.50
N ARG A 60 -0.80 8.28 -1.10
CA ARG A 60 -0.36 6.97 -0.65
C ARG A 60 0.87 7.04 0.25
N ASN A 61 1.25 8.22 0.77
CA ASN A 61 2.41 8.42 1.64
C ASN A 61 3.73 7.91 1.00
N LEU A 62 3.92 8.19 -0.29
CA LEU A 62 5.13 7.81 -1.04
C LEU A 62 6.10 8.98 -1.26
N THR A 63 5.82 10.14 -0.65
CA THR A 63 6.57 11.39 -0.83
C THR A 63 6.85 12.12 0.49
N THR A 64 6.56 11.50 1.64
CA THR A 64 6.61 12.17 2.95
C THR A 64 8.04 12.49 3.37
N ASP A 65 8.92 11.48 3.42
CA ASP A 65 10.32 11.66 3.82
C ASP A 65 11.23 11.91 2.61
N ALA A 66 10.96 11.20 1.52
CA ALA A 66 11.66 11.30 0.25
C ALA A 66 10.72 10.93 -0.90
N CYS A 67 11.01 11.42 -2.09
CA CYS A 67 10.27 11.04 -3.29
C CYS A 67 10.59 9.59 -3.67
N LYS A 68 9.64 8.66 -3.52
CA LYS A 68 9.80 7.28 -4.01
C LYS A 68 10.08 7.33 -5.53
N PRO A 69 11.23 6.81 -6.04
CA PRO A 69 11.63 7.02 -7.43
C PRO A 69 10.68 6.40 -8.46
N THR A 70 10.16 5.21 -8.17
CA THR A 70 9.23 4.48 -9.03
C THR A 70 8.14 3.81 -8.21
N ASN A 71 6.93 3.76 -8.75
CA ASN A 71 5.83 3.01 -8.17
C ASN A 71 4.82 2.61 -9.24
N THR A 72 4.27 1.41 -9.15
CA THR A 72 3.23 0.92 -10.06
C THR A 72 1.93 0.75 -9.30
N PHE A 73 0.86 1.33 -9.82
CA PHE A 73 -0.51 1.11 -9.34
C PHE A 73 -1.21 0.09 -10.22
N ILE A 74 -1.82 -0.90 -9.60
CA ILE A 74 -2.63 -1.96 -10.18
C ILE A 74 -4.10 -1.55 -10.08
N HIS A 75 -4.83 -1.60 -11.19
CA HIS A 75 -6.23 -1.21 -11.28
C HIS A 75 -7.15 -2.44 -11.29
N ALA A 76 -7.09 -3.23 -10.22
CA ALA A 76 -7.90 -4.43 -10.04
C ALA A 76 -8.32 -4.60 -8.58
N GLY A 77 -9.36 -5.42 -8.36
CA GLY A 77 -9.91 -5.64 -7.03
C GLY A 77 -8.88 -6.23 -6.08
N PRO A 78 -8.87 -5.85 -4.78
CA PRO A 78 -7.89 -6.37 -3.82
C PRO A 78 -7.80 -7.90 -3.78
N ALA A 79 -8.94 -8.59 -3.81
CA ALA A 79 -8.99 -10.05 -3.83
C ALA A 79 -8.39 -10.67 -5.11
N GLU A 80 -8.56 -10.01 -6.26
CA GLU A 80 -7.96 -10.44 -7.53
C GLU A 80 -6.44 -10.28 -7.51
N VAL A 81 -5.94 -9.20 -6.90
CA VAL A 81 -4.50 -8.98 -6.71
C VAL A 81 -3.93 -9.97 -5.69
N ASP A 82 -4.64 -10.27 -4.61
CA ASP A 82 -4.22 -11.26 -3.61
C ASP A 82 -4.16 -12.69 -4.19
N ASP A 83 -5.11 -13.05 -5.08
CA ASP A 83 -5.14 -14.37 -5.72
C ASP A 83 -3.94 -14.65 -6.65
N VAL A 84 -3.14 -13.63 -7.00
CA VAL A 84 -1.84 -13.84 -7.67
C VAL A 84 -0.92 -14.73 -6.84
N CYS A 85 -1.02 -14.69 -5.51
CA CYS A 85 -0.26 -15.55 -4.61
C CYS A 85 -0.85 -16.97 -4.44
N HIS A 86 -1.94 -17.27 -5.16
CA HIS A 86 -2.66 -18.54 -5.12
C HIS A 86 -2.94 -19.07 -6.53
N SER A 87 -4.20 -19.06 -6.96
CA SER A 87 -4.64 -19.70 -8.19
C SER A 87 -4.49 -18.78 -9.41
N GLY A 88 -4.45 -17.46 -9.18
CA GLY A 88 -4.30 -16.41 -10.18
C GLY A 88 -2.85 -16.18 -10.64
N GLY A 89 -1.86 -16.81 -10.00
CA GLY A 89 -0.45 -16.69 -10.38
C GLY A 89 0.28 -18.03 -10.53
N THR A 90 1.51 -17.94 -11.01
CA THR A 90 2.45 -19.04 -11.17
C THR A 90 3.72 -18.71 -10.42
N LEU A 91 4.15 -19.62 -9.53
CA LEU A 91 5.40 -19.46 -8.81
C LEU A 91 6.57 -19.39 -9.81
N ARG A 92 7.33 -18.30 -9.75
CA ARG A 92 8.49 -18.06 -10.63
C ARG A 92 9.79 -18.49 -9.95
N THR A 93 10.07 -17.96 -8.77
CA THR A 93 11.31 -18.19 -8.02
C THR A 93 11.08 -17.84 -6.56
N GLU A 94 11.50 -18.71 -5.63
CA GLU A 94 11.34 -18.52 -4.17
C GLU A 94 9.91 -18.20 -3.76
N ASN A 95 9.61 -16.92 -3.52
CA ASN A 95 8.31 -16.43 -3.10
C ASN A 95 7.72 -15.42 -4.10
N TYR A 96 8.28 -15.31 -5.31
CA TYR A 96 7.80 -14.43 -6.38
C TYR A 96 6.84 -15.17 -7.30
N TYR A 97 5.67 -14.56 -7.53
CA TYR A 97 4.61 -15.09 -8.39
C TYR A 97 4.39 -14.14 -9.58
N ASP A 98 4.30 -14.72 -10.77
CA ASP A 98 3.87 -14.02 -11.97
C ASP A 98 2.36 -14.21 -12.14
N SER A 99 1.61 -13.13 -12.38
CA SER A 99 0.18 -13.23 -12.65
C SER A 99 -0.06 -13.99 -13.95
N LYS A 100 -1.08 -14.85 -13.98
CA LYS A 100 -1.47 -15.59 -15.20
C LYS A 100 -2.10 -14.65 -16.23
N VAL A 101 -2.83 -13.65 -15.76
CA VAL A 101 -3.52 -12.66 -16.59
C VAL A 101 -2.84 -11.29 -16.50
N PRO A 102 -2.95 -10.45 -17.54
CA PRO A 102 -2.48 -9.08 -17.48
C PRO A 102 -3.40 -8.18 -16.64
N PHE A 103 -2.83 -7.19 -15.98
CA PHE A 103 -3.53 -6.16 -15.23
C PHE A 103 -3.39 -4.80 -15.90
N GLU A 104 -4.41 -3.94 -15.75
CA GLU A 104 -4.34 -2.51 -16.06
C GLU A 104 -3.47 -1.80 -15.01
N LEU A 105 -2.45 -1.06 -15.44
CA LEU A 105 -1.44 -0.44 -14.58
C LEU A 105 -1.28 1.05 -14.86
N THR A 106 -0.90 1.81 -13.83
CA THR A 106 -0.26 3.13 -13.99
C THR A 106 1.10 3.14 -13.30
N ILE A 107 2.15 3.34 -14.10
CA ILE A 107 3.54 3.38 -13.67
C ILE A 107 3.96 4.84 -13.48
N CYS A 108 4.32 5.18 -12.25
CA CYS A 108 4.78 6.50 -11.84
C CYS A 108 6.31 6.51 -11.69
N ARG A 109 6.98 7.45 -12.36
CA ARG A 109 8.44 7.65 -12.27
C ARG A 109 8.76 9.11 -11.97
N LEU A 110 9.67 9.35 -11.04
CA LEU A 110 10.10 10.70 -10.69
C LEU A 110 10.65 11.43 -11.94
N ALA A 111 10.18 12.65 -12.20
CA ALA A 111 10.44 13.39 -13.44
C ALA A 111 11.82 14.08 -13.49
N GLY A 112 12.60 14.02 -12.40
CA GLY A 112 13.93 14.62 -12.24
C GLY A 112 14.74 13.93 -11.11
N GLY A 113 15.93 14.45 -10.80
CA GLY A 113 16.87 13.82 -9.85
C GLY A 113 16.73 14.27 -8.37
N ALA A 114 15.93 15.30 -8.08
CA ALA A 114 15.74 15.76 -6.72
C ALA A 114 14.87 14.76 -5.92
N GLN A 115 15.46 14.13 -4.91
CA GLN A 115 14.77 13.15 -4.06
C GLN A 115 14.01 13.81 -2.89
N ARG A 116 14.12 15.14 -2.73
CA ARG A 116 13.39 15.89 -1.72
C ARG A 116 12.11 16.50 -2.31
N PRO A 117 11.02 16.61 -1.53
CA PRO A 117 9.81 17.32 -1.93
C PRO A 117 10.11 18.77 -2.37
N PRO A 118 9.31 19.35 -3.29
CA PRO A 118 8.10 18.79 -3.91
C PRO A 118 8.40 17.76 -5.01
N CYS A 119 7.73 16.62 -4.96
CA CYS A 119 7.94 15.52 -5.90
C CYS A 119 7.07 15.68 -7.15
N ASN A 120 7.71 15.65 -8.33
CA ASN A 120 7.02 15.67 -9.62
C ASN A 120 7.23 14.35 -10.35
N TYR A 121 6.15 13.74 -10.83
CA TYR A 121 6.16 12.44 -11.49
C TYR A 121 5.77 12.55 -12.96
N ARG A 122 6.32 11.63 -13.76
CA ARG A 122 5.78 11.19 -15.05
C ARG A 122 4.90 9.98 -14.79
N GLY A 123 3.88 9.79 -15.63
CA GLY A 123 3.02 8.62 -15.59
C GLY A 123 2.95 7.96 -16.95
N ARG A 124 2.88 6.62 -16.96
CA ARG A 124 2.59 5.80 -18.14
C ARG A 124 1.57 4.74 -17.77
N THR A 125 0.57 4.52 -18.61
CA THR A 125 -0.34 3.38 -18.48
C THR A 125 0.22 2.17 -19.22
N SER A 126 -0.06 0.97 -18.72
CA SER A 126 0.30 -0.29 -19.37
C SER A 126 -0.72 -1.37 -19.02
N THR A 127 -0.82 -2.40 -19.86
CA THR A 127 -1.62 -3.59 -19.57
C THR A 127 -0.74 -4.81 -19.78
N GLN A 128 -0.34 -5.45 -18.69
CA GLN A 128 0.69 -6.51 -18.71
C GLN A 128 0.61 -7.38 -17.45
N GLN A 129 1.23 -8.56 -17.50
CA GLN A 129 1.40 -9.40 -16.32
C GLN A 129 2.27 -8.70 -15.28
N ILE A 130 2.01 -8.99 -14.01
CA ILE A 130 2.77 -8.46 -12.88
C ILE A 130 3.54 -9.58 -12.19
N ARG A 131 4.67 -9.22 -11.59
CA ARG A 131 5.36 -10.05 -10.60
C ARG A 131 5.26 -9.42 -9.23
N VAL A 132 4.83 -10.20 -8.24
CA VAL A 132 4.73 -9.79 -6.83
C VAL A 132 5.46 -10.78 -5.93
N ALA A 133 5.98 -10.29 -4.80
CA ALA A 133 6.47 -11.15 -3.73
C ALA A 133 5.30 -11.55 -2.83
N CYS A 134 5.21 -12.84 -2.48
CA CYS A 134 4.16 -13.40 -1.65
C CYS A 134 4.74 -13.92 -0.32
N MET A 135 4.04 -13.72 0.79
CA MET A 135 4.35 -14.36 2.07
C MET A 135 3.05 -14.76 2.76
N GLY A 136 2.96 -16.02 3.20
CA GLY A 136 1.73 -16.54 3.82
C GLY A 136 0.51 -16.48 2.89
N GLY A 137 0.71 -16.59 1.57
CA GLY A 137 -0.37 -16.49 0.57
C GLY A 137 -0.79 -15.07 0.21
N LEU A 138 -0.12 -14.03 0.74
CA LEU A 138 -0.50 -12.64 0.48
C LEU A 138 0.63 -11.84 -0.17
N PRO A 139 0.31 -10.87 -1.07
CA PRO A 139 1.32 -10.01 -1.67
C PRO A 139 1.89 -9.05 -0.63
N VAL A 140 3.21 -8.87 -0.64
CA VAL A 140 3.93 -8.09 0.35
C VAL A 140 4.98 -7.18 -0.30
N LEU A 141 5.24 -6.03 0.32
CA LEU A 141 6.36 -5.19 -0.08
C LEU A 141 7.68 -5.84 0.39
N ASP A 142 8.56 -6.24 -0.54
CA ASP A 142 9.93 -6.65 -0.24
C ASP A 142 10.91 -5.46 -0.40
N GLY A 143 11.94 -5.40 0.45
CA GLY A 143 12.87 -4.27 0.55
C GLY A 143 13.84 -4.11 -0.63
N THR A 144 13.88 -5.08 -1.55
CA THR A 144 14.86 -5.17 -2.65
C THR A 144 14.28 -4.88 -4.04
N ASN A 145 12.95 -4.83 -4.18
CA ASN A 145 12.25 -4.64 -5.45
C ASN A 145 11.12 -3.62 -5.29
N PRO A 146 10.71 -2.88 -6.35
CA PRO A 146 9.67 -1.86 -6.27
C PRO A 146 8.23 -2.41 -6.10
N GLY A 147 8.07 -3.59 -5.48
CA GLY A 147 6.80 -4.22 -5.10
C GLY A 147 6.04 -4.89 -6.23
N VAL A 148 6.05 -4.28 -7.43
CA VAL A 148 5.36 -4.79 -8.61
C VAL A 148 6.26 -4.58 -9.82
N LEU A 149 6.73 -5.67 -10.42
CA LEU A 149 7.46 -5.61 -11.70
C LEU A 149 6.50 -5.89 -12.84
N GLY A 150 6.61 -5.08 -13.89
CA GLY A 150 6.06 -5.35 -15.21
C GLY A 150 6.81 -4.52 -16.25
#